data_AF-A0A3D5EY87-F1
#
_entry.id   AF-A0A3D5EY87-F1
#
_cell.length_a   1.000
_cell.length_b   1.000
_cell.length_c   1.000
_cell.angle_alpha   90.00
_cell.angle_beta   90.00
_cell.angle_gamma   90.00
#
_symmetry.space_group_name_H-M   'P 1'
#
loop_
_entity.id
_entity.type
_entity.pdbx_description
1 polymer ?
#
loop_
_entity_poly.entity_id
_entity_poly.type
_entity_poly.pdbx_seq_one_letter_code
_entity_poly.pdbx_strand_id
1 'polypeptide(L)'
;MMRLIAGSLASACLWLLLPWPATAEEALDRLFFTPERRQQLDRQRQLNVLDQQAVQSEPTLTIDGVVTRSSGRRTAWVNGSPQNEGDVGSGVSVGAQRGDPGRVVVRTDSLPAVRARVGETVNSSTGETQDLLNGGTISVRGRPATAK
;
A
#
# COMPACT_ATOMS: atom_id res chain seq x y z
N MET A 1 -55.70 -48.23 54.59
CA MET A 1 -54.25 -47.95 54.55
C MET A 1 -53.94 -47.23 53.24
N MET A 2 -53.26 -46.09 53.35
CA MET A 2 -52.46 -45.31 52.39
C MET A 2 -52.87 -45.12 50.91
N ARG A 3 -52.95 -43.85 50.51
CA ARG A 3 -52.95 -43.31 49.13
C ARG A 3 -51.49 -42.97 48.70
N LEU A 4 -51.32 -42.73 47.39
CA LEU A 4 -50.40 -41.79 46.68
C LEU A 4 -49.13 -42.33 45.97
N ILE A 5 -49.18 -42.15 44.63
CA ILE A 5 -48.24 -41.50 43.68
C ILE A 5 -46.74 -41.88 43.68
N ALA A 6 -46.25 -42.40 42.54
CA ALA A 6 -44.95 -42.08 41.93
C ALA A 6 -44.98 -42.61 40.48
N GLY A 7 -44.93 -41.78 39.44
CA GLY A 7 -43.67 -41.36 38.80
C GLY A 7 -43.39 -42.29 37.61
N SER A 8 -43.01 -41.89 36.41
CA SER A 8 -42.56 -40.61 35.89
C SER A 8 -42.69 -40.69 34.36
N LEU A 9 -43.04 -39.56 33.77
CA LEU A 9 -42.91 -39.23 32.35
C LEU A 9 -41.58 -39.76 31.78
N ALA A 10 -41.63 -40.90 31.08
CA ALA A 10 -40.50 -41.42 30.33
C ALA A 10 -40.70 -41.07 28.86
N SER A 11 -40.14 -39.92 28.50
CA SER A 11 -39.53 -39.67 27.20
C SER A 11 -40.45 -39.67 25.98
N ALA A 12 -41.32 -38.66 25.94
CA ALA A 12 -41.50 -37.89 24.72
C ALA A 12 -40.16 -37.19 24.34
N CYS A 13 -39.20 -37.94 23.81
CA CYS A 13 -37.89 -37.42 23.37
C CYS A 13 -37.42 -38.11 22.08
N LEU A 14 -38.32 -38.33 21.12
CA LEU A 14 -37.96 -38.84 19.79
C LEU A 14 -38.41 -37.90 18.66
N TRP A 15 -38.40 -36.59 18.93
CA TRP A 15 -38.86 -35.57 17.98
C TRP A 15 -37.94 -34.34 17.94
N LEU A 16 -36.61 -34.51 17.86
CA LEU A 16 -35.70 -33.41 17.52
C LEU A 16 -34.34 -33.94 17.05
N LEU A 17 -34.31 -34.50 15.83
CA LEU A 17 -33.11 -34.52 15.00
C LEU A 17 -33.50 -34.12 13.59
N LEU A 18 -33.95 -32.87 13.45
CA LEU A 18 -33.89 -32.18 12.17
C LEU A 18 -32.44 -31.70 12.02
N PRO A 19 -31.73 -32.08 10.94
CA PRO A 19 -30.43 -31.49 10.64
C PRO A 19 -30.63 -29.99 10.41
N TRP A 20 -30.01 -29.19 11.27
CA TRP A 20 -29.89 -27.75 11.08
C TRP A 20 -29.12 -27.51 9.77
N PRO A 21 -29.64 -26.77 8.78
CA PRO A 21 -28.80 -26.30 7.70
C PRO A 21 -27.83 -25.31 8.33
N ALA A 22 -26.60 -25.76 8.61
CA ALA A 22 -25.48 -24.86 8.82
C ALA A 22 -25.28 -24.12 7.48
N THR A 23 -25.91 -22.96 7.33
CA THR A 23 -25.56 -22.01 6.28
C THR A 23 -24.14 -21.57 6.58
N ALA A 24 -23.18 -22.18 5.88
CA ALA A 24 -21.79 -21.74 5.88
C ALA A 24 -21.77 -20.25 5.50
N GLU A 25 -21.26 -19.43 6.41
CA GLU A 25 -21.06 -18.01 6.22
C GLU A 25 -19.86 -17.79 5.29
N GLU A 26 -20.01 -18.19 4.01
CA GLU A 26 -19.03 -17.97 2.94
C GLU A 26 -19.16 -16.55 2.33
N ALA A 27 -19.40 -15.54 3.18
CA ALA A 27 -19.66 -14.17 2.75
C ALA A 27 -18.57 -13.17 3.15
N LEU A 28 -17.36 -13.64 3.49
CA LEU A 28 -16.22 -12.75 3.76
C LEU A 28 -15.46 -12.29 2.51
N ASP A 29 -15.96 -12.60 1.31
CA ASP A 29 -15.36 -12.16 0.04
C ASP A 29 -16.12 -10.98 -0.63
N ARG A 30 -17.26 -10.56 -0.05
CA ARG A 30 -18.11 -9.48 -0.60
C ARG A 30 -18.60 -8.51 0.49
N LEU A 31 -17.86 -7.43 0.68
CA LEU A 31 -18.13 -6.40 1.69
C LEU A 31 -19.34 -5.47 1.40
N PHE A 32 -20.07 -5.67 0.29
CA PHE A 32 -21.23 -4.85 -0.08
C PHE A 32 -22.45 -5.70 -0.43
N PHE A 33 -23.40 -5.76 0.50
CA PHE A 33 -24.59 -6.60 0.42
C PHE A 33 -25.76 -5.98 -0.38
N THR A 34 -25.64 -4.76 -0.92
CA THR A 34 -26.67 -4.14 -1.78
C THR A 34 -26.11 -3.68 -3.14
N PRO A 35 -26.85 -3.85 -4.26
CA PRO A 35 -26.41 -3.44 -5.60
C PRO A 35 -26.23 -1.92 -5.73
N GLU A 36 -27.02 -1.12 -5.02
CA GLU A 36 -26.94 0.34 -5.05
C GLU A 36 -25.63 0.86 -4.47
N ARG A 37 -25.16 0.28 -3.35
CA ARG A 37 -23.87 0.64 -2.72
C ARG A 37 -22.70 0.36 -3.64
N ARG A 38 -22.78 -0.71 -4.45
CA ARG A 38 -21.75 -1.05 -5.43
C ARG A 38 -21.70 -0.01 -6.55
N GLN A 39 -22.84 0.36 -7.12
CA GLN A 39 -22.89 1.38 -8.18
C GLN A 39 -22.39 2.74 -7.73
N GLN A 40 -22.60 3.11 -6.46
CA GLN A 40 -22.06 4.35 -5.91
C GLN A 40 -20.53 4.30 -5.80
N LEU A 41 -19.98 3.17 -5.32
CA LEU A 41 -18.53 2.99 -5.20
C LEU A 41 -17.86 2.90 -6.56
N ASP A 42 -18.46 2.20 -7.52
CA ASP A 42 -17.95 2.11 -8.89
C ASP A 42 -17.91 3.48 -9.58
N ARG A 43 -18.94 4.33 -9.37
CA ARG A 43 -18.93 5.73 -9.82
C ARG A 43 -17.81 6.55 -9.16
N GLN A 44 -17.63 6.41 -7.85
CA GLN A 44 -16.53 7.09 -7.14
C GLN A 44 -15.15 6.64 -7.64
N ARG A 45 -14.98 5.35 -7.93
CA ARG A 45 -13.75 4.82 -8.53
C ARG A 45 -13.52 5.40 -9.92
N GLN A 46 -14.54 5.45 -10.77
CA GLN A 46 -14.41 6.02 -12.12
C GLN A 46 -13.98 7.49 -12.08
N LEU A 47 -14.59 8.31 -11.22
CA LEU A 47 -14.21 9.72 -11.06
C LEU A 47 -12.78 9.88 -10.56
N ASN A 48 -12.40 9.15 -9.51
CA ASN A 48 -11.03 9.18 -8.98
C ASN A 48 -9.98 8.69 -9.99
N VAL A 49 -10.32 7.75 -10.87
CA VAL A 49 -9.42 7.25 -11.92
C VAL A 49 -9.22 8.32 -13.00
N LEU A 50 -10.27 9.04 -13.39
CA LEU A 50 -10.17 10.14 -14.36
C LEU A 50 -9.30 11.29 -13.81
N ASP A 51 -9.50 11.67 -12.55
CA ASP A 51 -8.68 12.70 -11.89
C ASP A 51 -7.21 12.27 -11.77
N GLN A 52 -6.94 11.01 -11.42
CA GLN A 52 -5.57 10.46 -11.37
C GLN A 52 -4.91 10.43 -12.75
N GLN A 53 -5.65 10.10 -13.81
CA GLN A 53 -5.13 10.08 -15.18
C GLN A 53 -4.75 11.49 -15.67
N ALA A 54 -5.51 12.52 -15.30
CA ALA A 54 -5.19 13.91 -15.61
C ALA A 54 -3.92 14.42 -14.90
N VAL A 55 -3.59 13.86 -13.73
CA VAL A 55 -2.33 14.16 -13.01
C VAL A 55 -1.16 13.31 -13.53
N GLN A 56 -1.41 12.07 -13.99
CA GLN A 56 -0.39 11.17 -14.53
C GLN A 56 0.10 11.50 -15.94
N SER A 57 -0.54 12.43 -16.66
CA SER A 57 -0.02 12.94 -17.93
C SER A 57 1.26 13.77 -17.80
N GLU A 58 1.66 14.13 -16.57
CA GLU A 58 2.94 14.77 -16.32
C GLU A 58 4.05 13.73 -16.09
N PRO A 59 5.21 13.88 -16.77
CA PRO A 59 6.28 12.90 -16.68
C PRO A 59 6.90 12.90 -15.27
N THR A 60 6.54 11.90 -14.47
CA THR A 60 6.96 11.76 -13.07
C THR A 60 8.08 10.72 -12.92
N LEU A 61 9.03 11.02 -12.03
CA LEU A 61 10.21 10.21 -11.73
C LEU A 61 10.26 9.90 -10.23
N THR A 62 9.87 8.70 -9.85
CA THR A 62 9.96 8.21 -8.48
C THR A 62 11.35 7.63 -8.24
N ILE A 63 12.05 8.09 -7.20
CA ILE A 63 13.35 7.55 -6.81
C ILE A 63 13.14 6.43 -5.79
N ASP A 64 13.20 5.18 -6.24
CA ASP A 64 12.98 4.04 -5.35
C ASP A 64 14.17 3.79 -4.42
N GLY A 65 15.39 4.07 -4.90
CA GLY A 65 16.59 3.82 -4.12
C GLY A 65 17.89 4.12 -4.85
N VAL A 66 18.97 4.22 -4.08
CA VAL A 66 20.34 4.30 -4.58
C VAL A 66 21.22 3.33 -3.81
N VAL A 67 22.02 2.56 -4.55
CA VAL A 67 23.10 1.73 -4.00
C VAL A 67 24.43 2.29 -4.47
N THR A 68 25.30 2.61 -3.53
CA THR A 68 26.69 3.03 -3.79
C THR A 68 27.63 1.93 -3.29
N ARG A 69 28.50 1.45 -4.18
CA ARG A 69 29.50 0.42 -3.87
C ARG A 69 30.77 1.07 -3.33
N SER A 70 31.56 0.32 -2.57
CA SER A 70 32.88 0.78 -2.06
C SER A 70 33.85 1.21 -3.16
N SER A 71 33.70 0.65 -4.37
CA SER A 71 34.46 1.05 -5.57
C SER A 71 34.05 2.43 -6.13
N GLY A 72 33.08 3.11 -5.53
CA GLY A 72 32.53 4.39 -5.99
C GLY A 72 31.45 4.28 -7.05
N ARG A 73 31.20 3.07 -7.61
CA ARG A 73 30.14 2.86 -8.60
C ARG A 73 28.77 2.93 -7.96
N ARG A 74 27.78 3.52 -8.65
CA ARG A 74 26.39 3.59 -8.20
C ARG A 74 25.39 3.04 -9.21
N THR A 75 24.28 2.54 -8.66
CA THR A 75 23.07 2.20 -9.39
C THR A 75 21.90 2.83 -8.64
N ALA A 76 21.08 3.61 -9.34
CA ALA A 76 19.84 4.15 -8.83
C ALA A 76 18.66 3.38 -9.41
N TRP A 77 17.54 3.30 -8.71
CA TRP A 77 16.28 2.79 -9.23
C TRP A 77 15.33 3.97 -9.36
N VAL A 78 14.84 4.16 -10.58
CA VAL A 78 13.88 5.21 -10.92
C VAL A 78 12.70 4.56 -11.62
N ASN A 79 11.49 4.75 -11.11
CA ASN A 79 10.28 4.10 -11.61
C ASN A 79 10.45 2.57 -11.78
N GLY A 80 11.11 1.92 -10.82
CA GLY A 80 11.43 0.49 -10.83
C GLY A 80 12.57 0.08 -11.78
N SER A 81 13.09 1.00 -12.60
CA SER A 81 14.12 0.71 -13.59
C SER A 81 15.52 1.06 -13.06
N PRO A 82 16.50 0.14 -13.16
CA PRO A 82 17.87 0.43 -12.74
C PRO A 82 18.56 1.39 -13.72
N GLN A 83 19.18 2.42 -13.17
CA GLN A 83 19.96 3.45 -13.86
C GLN A 83 21.40 3.40 -13.35
N ASN A 84 22.34 3.02 -14.20
CA ASN A 84 23.76 3.09 -13.86
C ASN A 84 24.34 4.46 -14.21
N GLU A 85 25.41 4.86 -13.55
CA GLU A 85 26.03 6.19 -13.72
C GLU A 85 26.46 6.52 -15.17
N GLY A 86 26.64 5.52 -16.03
CA GLY A 86 27.02 5.68 -17.43
C GLY A 86 25.90 5.39 -18.44
N ASP A 87 24.67 5.09 -18.00
CA ASP A 87 23.55 4.84 -18.90
C ASP A 87 23.00 6.17 -19.43
N VAL A 88 23.67 6.74 -20.43
CA VAL A 88 23.28 8.00 -21.09
C VAL A 88 21.95 7.87 -21.84
N GLY A 89 21.55 6.64 -22.20
CA GLY A 89 20.36 6.37 -23.01
C GLY A 89 19.02 6.65 -22.33
N SER A 90 18.96 6.80 -21.01
CA SER A 90 17.70 7.09 -20.30
C SER A 90 17.39 8.59 -20.18
N GLY A 91 18.37 9.46 -20.46
CA GLY A 91 18.24 10.91 -20.25
C GLY A 91 18.02 11.32 -18.78
N VAL A 92 18.16 10.38 -17.83
CA VAL A 92 17.94 10.59 -16.40
C VAL A 92 19.11 10.02 -15.61
N SER A 93 19.84 10.87 -14.91
CA SER A 93 20.91 10.45 -14.00
C SER A 93 20.60 10.84 -12.56
N VAL A 94 20.73 9.88 -11.65
CA VAL A 94 20.52 10.09 -10.22
C VAL A 94 21.83 9.86 -9.49
N GLY A 95 22.24 10.83 -8.67
CA GLY A 95 23.44 10.75 -7.85
C GLY A 95 23.14 11.02 -6.39
N ALA A 96 23.53 10.11 -5.49
CA ALA A 96 23.47 10.38 -4.05
C ALA A 96 24.38 11.55 -3.68
N GLN A 97 23.90 12.38 -2.75
CA GLN A 97 24.67 13.47 -2.19
C GLN A 97 25.74 12.92 -1.25
N ARG A 98 26.97 13.41 -1.38
CA ARG A 98 28.06 13.02 -0.48
C ARG A 98 27.70 13.39 0.96
N GLY A 99 27.77 12.40 1.87
CA GLY A 99 27.48 12.58 3.29
C GLY A 99 26.00 12.42 3.68
N ASP A 100 25.09 12.36 2.71
CA ASP A 100 23.67 12.09 2.94
C ASP A 100 23.12 11.19 1.82
N PRO A 101 23.27 9.86 1.93
CA PRO A 101 22.85 8.92 0.90
C PRO A 101 21.33 8.87 0.71
N GLY A 102 20.56 9.41 1.65
CA GLY A 102 19.10 9.55 1.53
C GLY A 102 18.69 10.72 0.64
N ARG A 103 19.61 11.63 0.32
CA ARG A 103 19.40 12.72 -0.64
C ARG A 103 20.05 12.39 -1.96
N VAL A 104 19.32 12.69 -3.03
CA VAL A 104 19.76 12.49 -4.40
C VAL A 104 19.62 13.77 -5.21
N VAL A 105 20.47 13.89 -6.21
CA VAL A 105 20.37 14.89 -7.26
C VAL A 105 19.93 14.17 -8.51
N VAL A 106 18.74 14.50 -9.00
CA VAL A 106 18.18 14.01 -10.25
C VAL A 106 18.53 15.03 -11.33
N ARG A 107 19.15 14.57 -12.40
CA ARG A 107 19.40 15.38 -13.60
C ARG A 107 18.66 14.74 -14.76
N THR A 108 17.89 15.54 -15.47
CA THR A 108 17.23 15.15 -16.70
C THR A 108 17.74 16.04 -17.83
N ASP A 109 17.47 15.65 -19.07
CA ASP A 109 17.80 16.50 -20.22
C ASP A 109 16.88 17.74 -20.30
N SER A 110 15.68 17.64 -19.72
CA SER A 110 14.65 18.67 -19.73
C SER A 110 14.82 19.73 -18.64
N LEU A 111 15.43 19.39 -17.51
CA LEU A 111 15.51 20.25 -16.33
C LEU A 111 16.91 20.34 -15.74
N PRO A 112 17.25 21.50 -15.13
CA PRO A 112 18.43 21.59 -14.28
C PRO A 112 18.33 20.60 -13.11
N ALA A 113 19.49 20.31 -12.52
CA ALA A 113 19.61 19.35 -11.43
C ALA A 113 18.65 19.65 -10.26
N VAL A 114 17.70 18.74 -10.01
CA VAL A 114 16.71 18.81 -8.92
C VAL A 114 17.20 17.99 -7.73
N ARG A 115 17.00 18.50 -6.51
CA ARG A 115 17.30 17.75 -5.28
C ARG A 115 16.03 17.05 -4.81
N ALA A 116 16.13 15.76 -4.54
CA ALA A 116 15.05 14.94 -4.00
C ALA A 116 15.59 13.98 -2.94
N ARG A 117 14.70 13.28 -2.25
CA ARG A 117 15.02 12.17 -1.35
C ARG A 117 14.66 10.85 -2.01
N VAL A 118 15.29 9.80 -1.52
CA VAL A 118 14.83 8.43 -1.81
C VAL A 118 13.41 8.26 -1.26
N GLY A 119 12.53 7.73 -2.09
CA GLY A 119 11.09 7.60 -1.85
C GLY A 119 10.25 8.75 -2.41
N GLU A 120 10.84 9.90 -2.72
CA GLU A 120 10.10 11.02 -3.31
C GLU A 120 9.88 10.82 -4.83
N THR A 121 8.86 11.49 -5.34
CA THR A 121 8.56 11.59 -6.77
C THR A 121 8.83 13.00 -7.26
N VAL A 122 9.61 13.12 -8.33
CA VAL A 122 9.95 14.38 -8.98
C VAL A 122 9.16 14.52 -10.26
N ASN A 123 8.49 15.65 -10.45
CA ASN A 123 7.94 16.01 -11.74
C ASN A 123 9.06 16.50 -12.66
N SER A 124 9.29 15.82 -13.77
CA SER A 124 10.37 16.15 -14.71
C SER A 124 10.06 17.30 -15.68
N SER A 125 8.85 17.87 -15.62
CA SER A 125 8.46 19.09 -16.34
C SER A 125 8.66 20.35 -15.48
N THR A 126 8.31 20.30 -14.19
CA THR A 126 8.33 21.45 -13.26
C THR A 126 9.50 21.42 -12.26
N GLY A 127 10.05 20.25 -11.98
CA GLY A 127 11.03 20.03 -10.92
C GLY A 127 10.43 19.96 -9.51
N GLU A 128 9.10 19.98 -9.38
CA GLU A 128 8.43 19.83 -8.10
C GLU A 128 8.65 18.42 -7.54
N THR A 129 8.79 18.33 -6.22
CA THR A 129 9.07 17.07 -5.52
C THR A 129 7.95 16.78 -4.52
N GLN A 130 7.44 15.57 -4.53
CA GLN A 130 6.34 15.11 -3.68
C GLN A 130 6.75 13.87 -2.89
N ASP A 131 6.44 13.86 -1.59
CA ASP A 131 6.62 12.70 -0.70
C ASP A 131 5.38 11.79 -0.73
N LEU A 132 5.59 10.49 -0.52
CA LEU A 132 4.55 9.45 -0.49
C LEU A 132 3.52 9.69 0.61
N LEU A 133 3.91 10.37 1.69
CA LEU A 133 3.03 10.60 2.82
C LEU A 133 2.12 11.83 2.66
N ASN A 134 2.31 12.66 1.62
CA ASN A 134 1.53 13.88 1.39
C ASN A 134 1.40 14.78 2.64
N GLY A 135 2.49 14.94 3.40
CA GLY A 135 2.51 15.70 4.65
C GLY A 135 2.11 14.89 5.90
N GLY A 136 1.76 13.62 5.75
CA GLY A 136 1.64 12.66 6.85
C GLY A 136 2.99 12.35 7.51
N THR A 137 2.94 11.78 8.71
CA THR A 137 4.15 11.38 9.45
C THR A 137 3.97 9.99 10.04
N ILE A 138 4.97 9.12 9.89
CA ILE A 138 5.01 7.81 10.53
C ILE A 138 5.89 7.92 11.78
N SER A 139 5.32 7.61 12.95
CA SER A 139 6.07 7.52 14.21
C SER A 139 6.17 6.06 14.63
N VAL A 140 7.40 5.57 14.83
CA VAL A 140 7.67 4.22 15.33
C VAL A 140 7.90 4.27 16.84
N ARG A 141 7.05 3.61 17.63
CA ARG A 141 7.29 3.43 19.07
C ARG A 141 8.15 2.18 19.27
N GLY A 142 9.43 2.36 19.62
CA GLY A 142 10.29 1.25 20.01
C GLY A 142 9.78 0.59 21.28
N ARG A 143 9.74 -0.75 21.30
CA ARG A 143 9.51 -1.50 22.55
C ARG A 143 10.70 -1.24 23.48
N PRO A 144 10.50 -0.86 24.76
CA PRO A 144 11.61 -0.67 25.68
C PRO A 144 12.43 -1.95 25.75
N ALA A 145 13.75 -1.82 25.63
CA ALA A 145 14.65 -2.96 25.76
C ALA A 145 14.50 -3.53 27.17
N THR A 146 14.16 -4.81 27.28
CA THR A 146 14.18 -5.54 28.54
C THR A 146 15.63 -5.61 29.02
N ALA A 147 15.93 -4.89 30.11
CA ALA A 147 17.21 -5.01 30.79
C ALA A 147 17.38 -6.47 31.28
N LYS A 148 18.58 -7.02 31.05
CA LYS A 148 18.96 -8.37 31.44
C LYS A 148 19.65 -8.36 32.79
#